data_AF-A0A1Q9MUR2-F1
#
_entry.id   AF-A0A1Q9MUR2-F1
#
_cell.length_a   1.000
_cell.length_b   1.000
_cell.length_c   1.000
_cell.angle_alpha   90.00
_cell.angle_beta   90.00
_cell.angle_gamma   90.00
#
_symmetry.space_group_name_H-M   'P 1'
#
loop_
_entity.id
_entity.type
_entity.pdbx_description
1 polymer ?
#
loop_
_entity_poly.entity_id
_entity_poly.type
_entity_poly.pdbx_seq_one_letter_code
_entity_poly.pdbx_strand_id
1 'polypeptide(L)' 'MNVMTQKTIALPEDVYLELKKLKRNDETFPDLIRRLVQRDKKRDKNLDSLAGALAEDDEWDAIVEDLYNDRQRPARLE' A
#
# COMPACT_ATOMS: atom_id res chain seq x y z
N MET A 1 18.46 8.67 -31.13
CA MET A 1 18.64 7.27 -30.65
C MET A 1 18.91 7.31 -29.16
N ASN A 2 18.02 6.77 -28.32
CA ASN A 2 18.32 6.65 -26.88
C ASN A 2 19.35 5.53 -26.69
N VAL A 3 20.57 5.89 -26.32
CA VAL A 3 21.62 4.91 -25.98
C VAL A 3 21.23 4.29 -24.63
N MET A 4 20.90 3.00 -24.61
CA MET A 4 20.75 2.28 -23.34
C MET A 4 22.13 2.21 -22.68
N THR A 5 22.36 3.07 -21.69
CA THR A 5 23.59 3.05 -20.90
C THR A 5 23.45 2.01 -19.79
N GLN A 6 24.36 1.03 -19.78
CA GLN A 6 24.45 0.06 -18.68
C GLN A 6 25.42 0.60 -17.63
N LYS A 7 25.03 0.48 -16.36
CA LYS A 7 25.85 0.81 -15.19
C LYS A 7 25.91 -0.41 -14.28
N THR A 8 27.11 -0.75 -13.83
CA THR A 8 27.34 -1.83 -12.87
C THR A 8 27.45 -1.24 -11.47
N ILE A 9 26.85 -1.90 -10.49
CA ILE A 9 26.97 -1.57 -9.07
C ILE A 9 27.54 -2.78 -8.34
N ALA A 10 28.45 -2.54 -7.39
CA ALA A 10 28.89 -3.56 -6.46
C ALA A 10 27.93 -3.57 -5.26
N LEU A 11 27.52 -4.76 -4.85
CA LEU A 11 26.64 -4.95 -3.69
C LEU A 11 27.33 -5.90 -2.70
N PRO A 12 27.19 -5.65 -1.39
CA PRO A 12 27.46 -6.67 -0.38
C PRO A 12 26.66 -7.95 -0.65
N GLU A 13 27.25 -9.11 -0.33
CA GLU A 13 26.67 -10.42 -0.63
C GLU A 13 25.32 -10.63 0.10
N ASP A 14 25.22 -10.20 1.35
CA ASP A 14 24.01 -10.24 2.15
C ASP A 14 22.86 -9.46 1.48
N VAL A 15 23.13 -8.24 1.01
CA VAL A 15 22.15 -7.42 0.27
C VAL A 15 21.71 -8.12 -1.02
N TYR A 16 22.64 -8.72 -1.76
CA TYR A 16 22.31 -9.48 -2.97
C TYR A 16 21.38 -10.66 -2.65
N LEU A 17 21.66 -11.41 -1.59
CA LEU A 17 20.84 -12.55 -1.17
C LEU A 17 19.43 -12.13 -0.76
N GLU A 18 19.28 -10.99 -0.10
CA GLU A 18 17.97 -10.43 0.22
C GLU A 18 17.18 -10.06 -1.05
N LEU A 19 17.81 -9.37 -2.00
CA LEU A 19 17.19 -9.04 -3.28
C LEU A 19 16.79 -10.30 -4.06
N LYS A 20 17.62 -11.34 -4.03
CA LYS A 20 17.34 -12.61 -4.68
C LYS A 20 16.09 -13.29 -4.12
N LYS A 21 15.85 -13.21 -2.81
CA LYS A 21 14.62 -13.74 -2.16
C LYS A 21 13.35 -12.97 -2.58
N LEU A 22 13.48 -11.68 -2.87
CA LEU A 22 12.36 -10.80 -3.25
C LEU A 22 11.99 -10.85 -4.73
N LYS A 23 12.93 -11.33 -5.57
CA LYS A 23 12.77 -11.49 -7.02
C LYS A 23 11.70 -12.54 -7.32
N ARG A 24 10.78 -12.22 -8.24
CA ARG A 24 9.80 -13.18 -8.76
C ARG A 24 10.39 -14.01 -9.91
N ASN A 25 9.83 -15.18 -10.20
CA ASN A 25 10.39 -16.16 -11.16
C ASN A 25 10.81 -15.51 -12.49
N ASP A 26 9.91 -14.76 -13.12
CA ASP A 26 10.14 -14.18 -14.45
C ASP A 26 10.65 -12.72 -14.44
N GLU A 27 10.91 -12.15 -13.26
CA GLU A 27 11.31 -10.75 -13.12
C GLU A 27 12.84 -10.58 -13.22
N THR A 28 13.37 -9.54 -13.87
CA THR A 28 14.82 -9.25 -13.83
C THR A 28 15.20 -8.43 -12.58
N PHE A 29 16.49 -8.37 -12.23
CA PHE A 29 16.93 -7.50 -11.12
C PHE A 29 16.61 -6.01 -11.33
N PRO A 30 16.81 -5.43 -12.53
CA PRO A 30 16.33 -4.07 -12.82
C PRO A 30 14.83 -3.88 -12.59
N ASP A 31 14.01 -4.87 -12.95
CA ASP A 31 12.56 -4.80 -12.75
C ASP A 31 12.19 -4.85 -11.26
N LEU A 32 12.85 -5.73 -10.50
CA LEU A 32 12.72 -5.79 -9.03
C LEU A 32 13.05 -4.43 -8.40
N ILE A 33 14.19 -3.83 -8.76
CA ILE A 33 14.62 -2.54 -8.21
C ILE A 33 13.59 -1.46 -8.55
N ARG A 34 13.09 -1.41 -9.80
CA ARG A 34 12.03 -0.48 -10.19
C ARG A 34 10.75 -0.69 -9.39
N ARG A 35 10.33 -1.94 -9.19
CA ARG A 35 9.13 -2.29 -8.40
C ARG A 35 9.25 -1.83 -6.96
N LEU A 36 10.42 -2.03 -6.33
CA LEU A 36 10.67 -1.59 -4.96
C LEU A 36 10.61 -0.06 -4.84
N VAL A 37 11.30 0.66 -5.71
CA VAL A 37 11.29 2.14 -5.74
C VAL A 37 9.88 2.71 -5.96
N GLN A 38 9.08 2.08 -6.82
CA GLN A 38 7.71 2.51 -7.07
C GLN A 38 6.77 2.19 -5.90
N ARG A 39 7.00 1.08 -5.20
CA ARG A 39 6.20 0.69 -4.03
C ARG A 39 6.30 1.73 -2.92
N ASP A 40 7.51 2.22 -2.65
CA ASP A 40 7.72 3.25 -1.62
C ASP A 40 7.03 4.56 -2.01
N LYS A 41 7.17 4.99 -3.27
CA LYS A 41 6.46 6.18 -3.79
C LYS A 41 4.94 6.09 -3.73
N LYS A 42 4.36 4.88 -3.78
CA LYS A 42 2.91 4.65 -3.66
C LYS A 42 2.45 4.58 -2.21
N ARG A 43 3.30 4.10 -1.31
CA ARG A 43 3.00 4.03 0.13
C ARG A 43 2.89 5.42 0.74
N ASP A 44 3.75 6.35 0.33
CA ASP A 44 3.72 7.74 0.80
C ASP A 44 2.51 8.56 0.33
N LYS A 45 1.67 8.04 -0.57
CA LYS A 45 0.62 8.83 -1.23
C LYS A 45 -0.83 8.57 -0.82
N ASN A 46 -1.12 7.56 0.01
CA ASN A 46 -2.45 6.93 -0.07
C ASN A 46 -3.25 6.78 1.23
N LEU A 47 -2.77 7.24 2.39
CA LEU A 47 -3.60 7.18 3.61
C LEU A 47 -4.04 8.56 4.06
N ASP A 48 -3.13 9.54 4.08
CA ASP A 48 -3.48 10.91 4.45
C ASP A 48 -4.46 11.56 3.46
N SER A 49 -4.42 11.17 2.18
CA SER A 49 -5.36 11.65 1.16
C SER A 49 -6.78 11.06 1.29
N LEU A 50 -6.93 9.99 2.06
CA LEU A 50 -8.22 9.34 2.31
C LEU A 50 -8.84 9.80 3.64
N ALA A 51 -8.09 10.50 4.47
CA ALA A 51 -8.60 11.07 5.71
C ALA A 51 -9.68 12.11 5.40
N GLY A 52 -10.89 11.90 5.91
CA GLY A 52 -12.03 12.80 5.68
C GLY A 52 -12.72 12.62 4.31
N ALA A 53 -12.35 11.62 3.51
CA ALA A 53 -12.98 11.37 2.21
C ALA A 53 -14.50 11.09 2.28
N LEU A 54 -15.02 10.77 3.48
CA LEU A 54 -16.41 10.47 3.75
C LEU A 54 -17.03 11.48 4.74
N ALA A 55 -16.35 12.60 5.02
CA ALA A 55 -16.79 13.57 6.03
C ALA A 55 -18.02 14.40 5.60
N GLU A 56 -18.34 14.43 4.30
CA GLU A 56 -19.48 15.16 3.73
C GLU A 56 -20.49 14.18 3.08
N ASP A 57 -20.46 12.90 3.46
CA ASP A 57 -21.34 11.89 2.89
C ASP A 57 -22.50 11.59 3.85
N ASP A 58 -23.66 12.15 3.52
CA ASP A 58 -24.91 12.02 4.29
C ASP A 58 -25.34 10.54 4.47
N GLU A 59 -24.97 9.65 3.54
CA GLU A 59 -25.25 8.20 3.65
C GLU A 59 -24.39 7.56 4.75
N TRP A 60 -23.12 7.96 4.84
CA TRP A 60 -22.23 7.48 5.90
C TRP A 60 -22.68 7.95 7.27
N ASP A 61 -23.13 9.20 7.40
CA ASP A 61 -23.65 9.73 8.66
C ASP A 61 -24.88 8.94 9.13
N ALA A 62 -25.81 8.62 8.22
CA ALA A 62 -26.98 7.81 8.53
C ALA A 62 -26.61 6.38 9.00
N ILE A 63 -25.65 5.73 8.33
CA ILE A 63 -25.16 4.39 8.73
C ILE A 63 -24.52 4.43 10.12
N VAL A 64 -23.74 5.47 10.41
CA VAL A 64 -23.09 5.64 11.71
C VAL A 64 -24.13 5.86 12.81
N GLU A 65 -25.15 6.69 12.55
CA GLU A 65 -26.25 6.92 13.47
C GLU A 65 -27.02 5.63 13.78
N ASP A 66 -27.35 4.82 12.77
CA ASP A 66 -28.01 3.53 12.93
C ASP A 66 -27.20 2.55 13.79
N LEU A 67 -25.88 2.49 13.58
CA LEU A 67 -24.98 1.67 14.40
C LEU A 67 -24.94 2.10 15.86
N TYR A 68 -24.95 3.40 16.14
CA TYR A 68 -25.01 3.92 17.50
C TYR A 68 -26.36 3.59 18.16
N ASN A 69 -27.45 3.76 17.43
CA ASN A 69 -28.79 3.44 17.90
C ASN A 69 -28.94 1.97 18.24
N ASP A 70 -28.39 1.07 17.42
CA ASP A 70 -28.36 -0.37 17.69
C ASP A 70 -27.55 -0.71 18.95
N ARG A 71 -26.42 -0.03 19.18
CA ARG A 71 -25.61 -0.23 20.40
C ARG A 71 -26.30 0.24 21.68
N GLN A 72 -27.23 1.19 21.58
CA GLN A 72 -28.02 1.65 22.71
C GLN A 72 -29.22 0.75 23.00
N ARG A 73 -29.53 -0.21 22.12
CA ARG A 73 -30.61 -1.16 22.38
C ARG A 73 -30.19 -2.06 23.55
N PRO A 74 -31.00 -2.18 24.61
CA PRO A 74 -30.72 -3.14 25.67
C PRO A 74 -30.70 -4.53 25.05
N ALA A 75 -29.77 -5.38 25.52
CA ALA A 75 -29.76 -6.78 25.15
C ALA A 75 -31.18 -7.33 25.34
N ARG A 76 -31.75 -7.95 24.31
CA ARG A 76 -33.02 -8.67 24.46
C ARG A 76 -32.74 -9.80 25.43
N LEU A 77 -33.10 -9.59 26.69
CA LEU A 77 -33.23 -10.64 27.68
C LEU A 77 -34.52 -11.37 27.30
N GLU A 78 -34.37 -12.46 26.55
CA GLU A 78 -35.43 -13.46 26.36
C GLU A 78 -35.64 -14.27 27.64
#